data_AF-A0A6H9LBD6-F1
#
_entry.id   AF-A0A6H9LBD6-F1
#
_cell.length_a   1.000
_cell.length_b   1.000
_cell.length_c   1.000
_cell.angle_alpha   90.00
_cell.angle_beta   90.00
_cell.angle_gamma   90.00
#
_symmetry.space_group_name_H-M   'P 1'
#
loop_
_entity.id
_entity.type
_entity.pdbx_description
1 polymer ?
#
loop_
_entity_poly.entity_id
_entity_poly.type
_entity_poly.pdbx_seq_one_letter_code
_entity_poly.pdbx_strand_id
1 'polypeptide(L)'
;MWIVRWVFTAIIVLFILGFALQNTAEQVSVVLIKGSFETGPLPIWIVVYISFALGVVFWLFMSIFQVFALKTDIRKANLRNSKLRKELDNLRNLSIESDIELLPAPENKPDSAKPEK
;
A
#
# COMPACT_ATOMS: atom_id res chain seq x y z
N MET A 1 8.15 13.04 19.56
CA MET A 1 9.23 12.29 20.23
C MET A 1 8.76 10.87 20.52
N TRP A 2 9.58 9.86 20.24
CA TRP A 2 9.22 8.44 20.43
C TRP A 2 8.73 8.14 21.85
N ILE A 3 9.34 8.78 22.86
CA ILE A 3 8.97 8.63 24.27
C ILE A 3 7.55 9.11 24.58
N VAL A 4 7.11 10.22 23.97
CA VAL A 4 5.76 10.79 24.19
C VAL A 4 4.68 9.84 23.69
N ARG A 5 4.94 9.14 22.57
CA ARG A 5 4.01 8.12 22.06
C ARG A 5 3.86 6.97 23.07
N TRP A 6 4.96 6.48 23.65
CA TRP A 6 4.89 5.40 24.63
C TRP A 6 4.24 5.80 25.94
N VAL A 7 4.53 7.00 26.45
CA VAL A 7 3.87 7.52 27.65
C VAL A 7 2.37 7.64 27.42
N PHE A 8 1.95 8.19 26.28
CA PHE A 8 0.53 8.29 25.94
C PHE A 8 -0.15 6.92 25.82
N THR A 9 0.50 5.96 25.16
CA THR A 9 0.01 4.58 25.07
C THR A 9 -0.12 3.95 26.46
N ALA A 10 0.86 4.13 27.35
CA ALA A 10 0.82 3.60 28.71
C ALA A 10 -0.35 4.19 29.51
N ILE A 11 -0.59 5.51 29.40
CA ILE A 11 -1.73 6.18 30.05
C ILE A 11 -3.05 5.59 29.55
N ILE A 12 -3.21 5.37 28.24
CA ILE A 12 -4.41 4.75 27.67
C ILE A 12 -4.61 3.33 28.22
N VAL A 13 -3.57 2.52 28.25
CA VAL A 13 -3.65 1.14 28.78
C VAL A 13 -4.06 1.16 30.26
N LEU A 14 -3.48 2.07 31.05
CA LEU A 14 -3.80 2.20 32.47
C LEU A 14 -5.24 2.65 32.69
N PHE A 15 -5.73 3.57 31.85
CA PHE A 15 -7.13 4.00 31.85
C PHE A 15 -8.09 2.85 31.52
N ILE A 16 -7.80 2.05 30.49
CA ILE A 16 -8.61 0.89 30.09
C ILE A 16 -8.64 -0.15 31.23
N LEU A 17 -7.49 -0.44 31.84
CA LEU A 17 -7.40 -1.35 32.98
C LEU A 17 -8.19 -0.84 34.19
N GLY A 18 -8.05 0.45 34.51
CA GLY A 18 -8.80 1.09 35.60
C GLY A 18 -10.31 1.01 35.36
N PHE A 19 -10.75 1.33 34.14
CA PHE A 19 -12.14 1.20 33.73
C PHE A 19 -12.64 -0.26 33.85
N ALA A 20 -11.85 -1.23 33.38
CA ALA A 20 -12.20 -2.64 33.47
C ALA A 20 -12.36 -3.10 34.92
N LEU A 21 -11.42 -2.74 35.80
CA LEU A 21 -11.47 -3.09 37.22
C LEU A 21 -12.68 -2.48 37.93
N GLN A 22 -12.97 -1.21 37.67
CA GLN A 22 -14.10 -0.51 38.28
C GLN A 22 -15.45 -1.09 37.86
N ASN A 23 -15.55 -1.60 36.63
CA ASN A 23 -16.80 -2.14 36.06
C ASN A 23 -16.87 -3.69 36.15
N THR A 24 -16.06 -4.34 36.98
CA THR A 24 -16.05 -5.81 37.11
C THR A 24 -17.36 -6.38 37.66
N ALA A 25 -18.06 -5.65 38.54
CA ALA A 25 -19.30 -6.09 39.16
C ALA A 25 -20.55 -5.85 38.30
N GLU A 26 -20.46 -4.98 37.29
CA GLU A 26 -21.59 -4.58 36.45
C GLU A 26 -21.88 -5.64 35.37
N GLN A 27 -23.13 -6.07 35.30
CA GLN A 27 -23.60 -7.09 34.37
C GLN A 27 -24.61 -6.48 33.39
N VAL A 28 -24.49 -6.86 32.11
CA VAL A 28 -25.37 -6.42 31.03
C VAL A 28 -25.83 -7.61 30.20
N SER A 29 -27.08 -7.56 29.77
CA SER A 29 -27.60 -8.45 28.73
C SER A 29 -27.45 -7.75 27.37
N VAL A 30 -26.82 -8.45 26.43
CA VAL A 30 -26.67 -8.00 25.05
C VAL A 30 -27.67 -8.74 24.18
N VAL A 31 -28.52 -7.98 23.48
CA VAL A 31 -29.44 -8.50 22.47
C VAL A 31 -28.74 -8.45 21.12
N LEU A 32 -28.37 -9.61 20.58
CA LEU A 32 -27.71 -9.73 19.29
C LEU A 32 -28.73 -9.75 18.15
N ILE A 33 -29.83 -10.47 18.35
CA ILE A 33 -30.94 -10.55 17.39
C ILE A 33 -32.24 -10.47 18.18
N LYS A 34 -33.03 -9.42 17.90
CA LYS A 34 -34.27 -9.13 18.60
C LYS A 34 -35.25 -10.30 18.43
N GLY A 35 -35.58 -10.98 19.52
CA GLY A 35 -36.55 -12.07 19.58
C GLY A 35 -35.99 -13.49 19.44
N SER A 36 -34.67 -13.68 19.29
CA SER A 36 -34.08 -15.03 19.17
C SER A 36 -32.75 -15.22 19.87
N PHE A 37 -31.97 -14.15 20.12
CA PHE A 37 -30.65 -14.29 20.72
C PHE A 37 -30.37 -13.16 21.71
N GLU A 38 -30.71 -13.43 22.96
CA GLU A 38 -30.32 -12.63 24.12
C GLU A 38 -29.25 -13.38 24.89
N THR A 39 -28.15 -12.69 25.17
CA THR A 39 -27.13 -13.23 26.07
C THR A 39 -27.65 -13.16 27.51
N GLY A 40 -27.29 -14.15 28.33
CA GLY A 40 -27.44 -14.04 29.78
C GLY A 40 -26.62 -12.86 30.33
N PRO A 41 -26.75 -12.52 31.62
CA PRO A 41 -26.02 -11.41 32.20
C PRO A 41 -24.51 -11.66 32.08
N LEU A 42 -23.83 -10.79 31.34
CA LEU A 42 -22.38 -10.84 31.11
C LEU A 42 -21.72 -9.60 31.72
N PRO A 43 -20.54 -9.74 32.33
CA PRO A 43 -19.77 -8.59 32.77
C PRO A 43 -19.49 -7.62 31.62
N ILE A 44 -19.70 -6.32 31.85
CA ILE A 44 -19.52 -5.25 30.82
C ILE A 44 -18.14 -5.32 30.17
N TRP A 45 -17.10 -5.55 30.96
CA TRP A 45 -15.73 -5.57 30.46
C TRP A 45 -15.56 -6.65 29.37
N ILE A 46 -16.16 -7.83 29.55
CA ILE A 46 -16.09 -8.92 28.55
C ILE A 46 -16.69 -8.47 27.22
N VAL A 47 -17.86 -7.84 27.25
CA VAL A 47 -18.56 -7.36 26.06
C VAL A 47 -17.70 -6.33 25.32
N VAL A 48 -17.16 -5.35 26.05
CA VAL A 48 -16.29 -4.31 25.47
C VAL A 48 -15.04 -4.91 24.84
N TYR A 49 -14.38 -5.86 25.52
CA TYR A 49 -13.18 -6.52 25.00
C TYR A 49 -13.47 -7.33 23.72
N ILE A 50 -14.59 -8.07 23.69
CA ILE A 50 -14.99 -8.84 22.50
C ILE A 50 -15.31 -7.89 21.34
N SER A 51 -16.08 -6.83 21.57
CA SER A 51 -16.39 -5.83 20.54
C SER A 51 -15.12 -5.16 19.99
N PHE A 52 -14.16 -4.83 20.87
CA PHE A 52 -12.88 -4.30 20.45
C PHE A 52 -12.08 -5.32 19.61
N ALA A 53 -12.00 -6.57 20.06
CA ALA A 53 -11.30 -7.64 19.35
C ALA A 53 -11.88 -7.86 17.95
N LEU A 54 -13.22 -7.88 17.83
CA LEU A 54 -13.90 -7.96 16.52
C LEU A 54 -13.57 -6.77 15.63
N GLY A 55 -13.52 -5.56 16.19
CA GLY A 55 -13.10 -4.36 15.47
C GLY A 55 -11.66 -4.46 14.95
N VAL A 56 -10.73 -4.96 15.77
CA VAL A 56 -9.33 -5.17 15.36
C VAL A 56 -9.24 -6.22 14.25
N VAL A 57 -9.94 -7.35 14.40
CA VAL A 57 -9.96 -8.40 13.37
C VAL A 57 -10.52 -7.86 12.06
N PHE A 58 -11.64 -7.13 12.12
CA PHE A 58 -12.22 -6.49 10.94
C PHE A 58 -11.27 -5.48 10.28
N TRP A 59 -10.59 -4.66 11.09
CA TRP A 59 -9.59 -3.72 10.60
C TRP A 59 -8.41 -4.42 9.93
N LEU A 60 -7.95 -5.55 10.50
CA LEU A 60 -6.91 -6.38 9.87
C LEU A 60 -7.34 -6.89 8.50
N PHE A 61 -8.56 -7.42 8.38
CA PHE A 61 -9.10 -7.84 7.09
C PHE A 61 -9.12 -6.67 6.08
N MET A 62 -9.64 -5.51 6.47
CA MET A 62 -9.64 -4.32 5.61
C MET A 62 -8.23 -3.89 5.19
N SER A 63 -7.28 -3.91 6.12
CA SER A 63 -5.88 -3.59 5.85
C SER A 63 -5.26 -4.52 4.80
N ILE A 64 -5.56 -5.82 4.88
CA ILE A 64 -5.11 -6.81 3.89
C ILE A 64 -5.64 -6.45 2.49
N PHE A 65 -6.93 -6.18 2.34
CA PHE A 65 -7.52 -5.77 1.06
C PHE A 65 -6.89 -4.48 0.52
N GLN A 66 -6.64 -3.51 1.41
CA GLN A 66 -5.98 -2.26 1.05
C GLN A 66 -4.56 -2.50 0.50
N VAL A 67 -3.79 -3.38 1.14
CA VAL A 67 -2.44 -3.74 0.67
C VAL A 67 -2.49 -4.39 -0.72
N PHE A 68 -3.46 -5.27 -0.98
CA PHE A 68 -3.64 -5.86 -2.30
C PHE A 68 -3.97 -4.81 -3.37
N ALA A 69 -4.93 -3.92 -3.09
CA ALA A 69 -5.27 -2.82 -4.00
C ALA A 69 -4.05 -1.95 -4.31
N LEU A 70 -3.28 -1.59 -3.28
CA LEU A 70 -2.09 -0.77 -3.42
C LEU A 70 -1.00 -1.44 -4.28
N LYS A 71 -0.80 -2.76 -4.12
CA LYS A 71 0.13 -3.53 -4.97
C LYS A 71 -0.32 -3.52 -6.44
N THR A 72 -1.62 -3.66 -6.70
CA THR A 72 -2.17 -3.58 -8.06
C THR A 72 -1.95 -2.20 -8.67
N ASP A 73 -2.16 -1.15 -7.91
CA ASP A 73 -1.97 0.22 -8.37
C ASP A 73 -0.50 0.53 -8.67
N ILE A 74 0.44 0.06 -7.82
CA ILE A 74 1.87 0.15 -8.09
C ILE A 74 2.23 -0.56 -9.40
N ARG A 75 1.70 -1.77 -9.63
CA ARG A 75 1.95 -2.51 -10.88
C ARG A 75 1.43 -1.75 -12.10
N LYS A 76 0.21 -1.20 -12.02
CA LYS A 76 -0.38 -0.38 -13.09
C LYS A 76 0.45 0.88 -13.35
N ALA A 77 0.90 1.57 -12.29
CA ALA A 77 1.74 2.75 -12.39
C ALA A 77 3.07 2.44 -13.09
N ASN A 78 3.74 1.35 -12.72
CA ASN A 78 4.99 0.92 -13.35
C ASN A 78 4.82 0.55 -14.83
N LEU A 79 3.74 -0.16 -15.19
CA LEU A 79 3.43 -0.49 -16.58
C LEU A 79 3.23 0.78 -17.43
N ARG A 80 2.47 1.75 -16.92
CA ARG A 80 2.29 3.05 -17.59
C ARG A 80 3.62 3.77 -17.76
N ASN A 81 4.44 3.83 -16.72
CA ASN A 81 5.75 4.48 -16.77
C ASN A 81 6.67 3.83 -17.82
N SER A 82 6.70 2.50 -17.88
CA SER A 82 7.49 1.77 -18.88
C SER A 82 6.98 2.01 -20.31
N LYS A 83 5.65 2.04 -20.51
CA LYS A 83 5.06 2.34 -21.83
C LYS A 83 5.42 3.75 -22.29
N LEU A 84 5.24 4.75 -21.43
CA LEU A 84 5.60 6.14 -21.73
C LEU A 84 7.08 6.30 -22.06
N ARG A 85 7.97 5.59 -21.34
CA ARG A 85 9.41 5.59 -21.64
C ARG A 85 9.72 5.01 -23.02
N LYS A 86 9.08 3.90 -23.41
CA LYS A 86 9.24 3.31 -24.75
C LYS A 86 8.71 4.23 -25.84
N GLU A 87 7.59 4.91 -25.62
CA GLU A 87 7.06 5.89 -26.57
C GLU A 87 8.02 7.06 -26.76
N LEU A 88 8.62 7.56 -25.68
CA LEU A 88 9.62 8.62 -25.74
C LEU A 88 10.89 8.18 -26.48
N ASP A 89 11.40 6.98 -26.20
CA ASP A 89 12.58 6.43 -26.88
C ASP A 89 12.32 6.20 -28.38
N ASN A 90 11.14 5.71 -28.74
CA ASN A 90 10.75 5.55 -30.14
C ASN A 90 10.66 6.88 -30.88
N LEU A 91 10.07 7.91 -30.26
CA LEU A 91 10.03 9.26 -30.84
C LEU A 91 11.43 9.85 -31.00
N ARG A 92 12.34 9.59 -30.05
CA ARG A 92 13.74 10.03 -30.16
C ARG A 92 14.46 9.32 -31.30
N ASN A 93 14.26 8.02 -31.48
CA ASN A 93 14.89 7.27 -32.56
C ASN A 93 14.33 7.67 -33.94
N LEU A 94 13.03 7.95 -34.05
CA LEU A 94 12.43 8.47 -35.29
C LEU A 94 13.07 9.79 -35.74
N SER A 95 13.35 10.70 -34.80
CA SER A 95 14.03 11.96 -35.12
C SER A 95 15.50 11.78 -35.55
N ILE A 96 16.17 10.74 -35.07
CA ILE A 96 17.57 10.47 -35.42
C ILE A 96 17.68 9.82 -36.80
N GLU A 97 16.79 8.88 -37.13
CA GLU A 97 16.77 8.22 -38.44
C GLU A 97 16.52 9.24 -39.58
N SER A 98 15.59 10.18 -39.37
CA SER A 98 15.32 11.26 -40.34
C SER A 98 16.52 12.18 -40.57
N ASP A 99 17.33 12.42 -39.54
CA ASP A 99 18.52 13.25 -39.67
C ASP A 99 19.64 12.49 -40.39
N ILE A 100 19.78 11.17 -40.17
CA ILE A 100 20.78 10.32 -40.84
C ILE A 100 20.47 10.15 -42.33
N GLU A 101 19.20 10.01 -42.71
CA GLU A 101 18.79 9.86 -44.12
C GLU A 101 19.02 11.14 -44.95
N LEU A 102 19.12 12.30 -44.30
CA LEU A 102 19.49 13.58 -44.92
C LEU A 102 21.01 13.78 -45.06
N LEU A 103 21.84 12.93 -44.43
CA LEU A 103 23.30 13.00 -44.57
C LEU A 103 23.72 12.28 -45.86
N PRO A 104 24.47 12.94 -46.77
CA PRO A 104 24.96 12.28 -47.98
C PRO A 104 25.86 11.10 -47.58
N ALA A 105 25.65 9.96 -48.24
CA ALA A 105 26.39 8.73 -47.98
C ALA A 105 27.91 8.98 -48.00
N PRO A 106 28.69 8.36 -47.11
CA PRO A 106 30.13 8.56 -47.07
C PRO A 106 30.72 8.18 -48.42
N GLU A 107 31.26 9.18 -49.11
CA GLU A 107 31.94 9.04 -50.39
C GLU A 107 33.13 8.09 -50.19
N ASN A 108 33.00 6.85 -50.68
CA ASN A 108 34.09 5.89 -50.72
C ASN A 108 35.20 6.46 -51.61
N LYS A 109 36.20 7.11 -50.99
CA LYS A 109 37.43 7.47 -51.69
C LYS A 109 38.17 6.17 -52.03
N PRO A 110 38.44 5.89 -53.32
CA PRO A 110 39.20 4.72 -53.71
C PRO A 110 40.59 4.81 -53.10
N ASP A 111 40.98 3.72 -52.44
CA ASP A 111 42.30 3.52 -51.84
C ASP A 111 43.37 3.83 -52.90
N SER A 112 44.10 4.91 -52.65
CA SER A 112 45.13 5.41 -53.56
C SER A 112 46.21 4.35 -53.73
N ALA A 113 46.32 3.85 -54.96
CA ALA A 113 47.36 2.96 -55.43
C ALA A 113 48.73 3.33 -54.84
N LYS A 114 49.30 2.42 -54.07
CA LYS A 114 50.69 2.49 -53.62
C LYS A 114 51.60 2.20 -54.82
N PRO A 115 52.50 3.10 -55.23
CA PRO A 115 53.41 2.80 -56.33
C PRO A 115 54.44 1.77 -55.87
N GLU A 116 54.65 0.75 -56.69
CA GLU A 116 55.83 -0.11 -56.65
C GLU A 116 57.09 0.76 -56.71
N LYS A 117 57.98 0.57 -55.72
CA LYS A 117 59.43 0.48 -55.87
C LYS A 117 60.08 0.04 -54.57
#